data_AF-A0A1C6E2S5-F1
#
_entry.id   AF-A0A1C6E2S5-F1
#
_cell.length_a   1.000
_cell.length_b   1.000
_cell.length_c   1.000
_cell.angle_alpha   90.00
_cell.angle_beta   90.00
_cell.angle_gamma   90.00
#
_symmetry.space_group_name_H-M   'P 1'
#
loop_
_entity.id
_entity.type
_entity.pdbx_description
1 polymer ?
#
loop_
_entity_poly.entity_id
_entity_poly.type
_entity_poly.pdbx_seq_one_letter_code
_entity_poly.pdbx_strand_id
1 'polypeptide(L)' 'MNVDLIFKIAAVGIIVAVLNQLLIRSGREEQAMMTTLAGLIVVLMMIIQQIDALFEAVKSIFGL' A
#
# COMPACT_ATOMS: atom_id res chain seq x y z
N MET A 1 -16.65 -4.02 9.84
CA MET A 1 -15.37 -4.40 9.22
C MET A 1 -14.72 -3.13 8.66
N ASN A 2 -13.88 -2.44 9.45
CA ASN A 2 -13.28 -1.14 9.08
C ASN A 2 -11.77 -1.03 9.39
N VAL A 3 -11.23 -1.94 10.21
CA VAL A 3 -9.82 -1.91 10.64
C VAL A 3 -8.91 -2.82 9.80
N ASP A 4 -9.46 -3.76 9.04
CA ASP A 4 -8.68 -4.71 8.23
C ASP A 4 -7.77 -4.00 7.20
N LEU A 5 -8.30 -2.96 6.53
CA LEU A 5 -7.52 -2.14 5.60
C LEU A 5 -6.35 -1.43 6.29
N ILE A 6 -6.62 -0.87 7.47
CA ILE A 6 -5.60 -0.17 8.27
C ILE A 6 -4.50 -1.15 8.70
N PHE A 7 -4.87 -2.34 9.16
CA PHE A 7 -3.90 -3.39 9.51
C PHE A 7 -3.09 -3.87 8.30
N LYS A 8 -3.71 -4.03 7.12
CA LYS A 8 -3.00 -4.40 5.89
C LYS A 8 -1.98 -3.33 5.47
N ILE A 9 -2.36 -2.05 5.49
CA ILE A 9 -1.45 -0.94 5.17
C ILE A 9 -0.31 -0.88 6.20
N ALA A 10 -0.62 -1.03 7.49
CA ALA A 10 0.39 -1.05 8.55
C ALA A 10 1.37 -2.24 8.40
N ALA A 11 0.88 -3.42 8.04
CA ALA A 11 1.70 -4.59 7.78
C ALA A 11 2.68 -4.36 6.62
N VAL A 12 2.21 -3.78 5.50
CA VAL A 12 3.07 -3.39 4.38
C VAL A 12 4.14 -2.39 4.84
N GLY A 13 3.76 -1.39 5.63
CA GLY A 13 4.70 -0.41 6.19
C GLY A 13 5.79 -1.04 7.06
N ILE A 14 5.44 -1.98 7.94
CA ILE A 14 6.40 -2.70 8.79
C ILE A 14 7.36 -3.53 7.93
N ILE A 15 6.83 -4.29 6.97
CA ILE A 15 7.65 -5.13 6.08
C ILE A 15 8.65 -4.27 5.29
N VAL A 16 8.18 -3.18 4.70
CA VAL A 16 9.01 -2.25 3.92
C VAL A 16 10.09 -1.62 4.79
N ALA A 17 9.75 -1.19 6.01
CA ALA A 17 10.71 -0.60 6.94
C ALA A 17 11.81 -1.60 7.35
N VAL A 18 11.42 -2.84 7.66
CA VAL A 18 12.36 -3.92 8.00
C VAL A 18 13.28 -4.24 6.82
N LEU A 19 12.73 -4.40 5.62
CA LEU A 19 13.53 -4.66 4.41
C LEU A 19 14.49 -3.52 4.08
N ASN A 20 14.02 -2.27 4.18
CA ASN A 20 14.85 -1.10 3.96
C ASN A 20 16.04 -1.07 4.93
N GLN A 21 15.80 -1.32 6.22
CA GLN A 21 16.87 -1.36 7.22
C GLN A 21 17.88 -2.49 6.98
N LEU A 22 17.41 -3.68 6.55
CA LEU A 22 18.29 -4.79 6.19
C LEU A 22 19.13 -4.48 4.94
N LEU A 23 18.53 -3.88 3.91
CA LEU A 23 19.21 -3.52 2.66
C LEU A 23 20.28 -2.45 2.88
N ILE A 24 19.98 -1.40 3.64
CA ILE A 24 20.97 -0.38 4.01
C ILE A 24 22.13 -1.01 4.80
N ARG A 25 21.84 -1.87 5.80
CA ARG A 25 22.89 -2.58 6.56
C ARG A 25 23.72 -3.53 5.71
N SER A 26 23.20 -4.00 4.58
CA SER A 26 23.94 -4.83 3.61
C SER A 26 24.75 -4.01 2.58
N GLY A 27 24.74 -2.68 2.66
CA GLY A 27 25.42 -1.79 1.71
C GLY A 27 24.67 -1.61 0.38
N ARG A 28 23.38 -1.93 0.33
CA ARG A 28 22.53 -1.90 -0.87
C ARG A 28 21.52 -0.75 -0.82
N GLU A 29 22.00 0.48 -0.71
CA GLU A 29 21.17 1.67 -0.51
C GLU A 29 20.16 1.90 -1.65
N GLU A 30 20.57 1.68 -2.90
CA GLU A 30 19.68 1.87 -4.06
C GLU A 30 18.51 0.89 -4.04
N GLN A 31 18.73 -0.38 -3.65
CA GLN A 31 17.66 -1.36 -3.50
C GLN A 31 16.73 -1.00 -2.34
N ALA A 32 17.28 -0.42 -1.28
CA ALA A 32 16.52 0.04 -0.12
C ALA A 32 15.55 1.18 -0.47
N MET A 33 16.02 2.14 -1.29
CA MET A 33 15.18 3.19 -1.86
C MET A 33 14.09 2.60 -2.76
N MET A 34 14.45 1.70 -3.69
CA MET A 34 13.47 1.03 -4.57
C MET A 34 12.41 0.27 -3.79
N THR A 35 12.77 -0.39 -2.69
CA THR A 35 11.84 -1.13 -1.82
C THR A 35 10.85 -0.18 -1.15
N THR A 36 11.30 1.01 -0.73
CA THR A 36 10.44 2.02 -0.13
C THR A 36 9.42 2.56 -1.14
N LEU A 37 9.86 2.81 -2.38
CA LEU A 37 8.97 3.23 -3.48
C LEU A 37 7.96 2.14 -3.84
N ALA A 38 8.40 0.88 -3.94
CA ALA A 38 7.51 -0.25 -4.19
C ALA A 38 6.45 -0.39 -3.09
N GLY A 39 6.86 -0.24 -1.82
CA GLY A 39 5.95 -0.21 -0.68
C GLY A 39 4.87 0.87 -0.79
N LEU A 40 5.26 2.09 -1.19
CA LEU A 40 4.32 3.18 -1.43
C LEU A 40 3.34 2.84 -2.56
N ILE A 41 3.84 2.33 -3.69
CA ILE A 41 3.00 1.96 -4.84
C ILE A 41 1.98 0.89 -4.46
N VAL A 42 2.37 -0.11 -3.67
CA VAL A 42 1.45 -1.15 -3.18
C VAL A 42 0.30 -0.53 -2.38
N VAL A 43 0.60 0.41 -1.49
CA VAL A 43 -0.45 1.11 -0.70
C VAL A 43 -1.35 1.93 -1.62
N LEU A 44 -0.80 2.62 -2.63
CA LEU A 44 -1.59 3.38 -3.60
C LEU A 44 -2.53 2.46 -4.39
N MET A 45 -2.07 1.28 -4.81
CA MET A 45 -2.91 0.28 -5.49
C MET A 45 -4.08 -0.19 -4.61
N MET A 46 -3.85 -0.35 -3.31
CA MET A 46 -4.92 -0.68 -2.36
C MET A 46 -5.96 0.46 -2.24
N ILE A 47 -5.53 1.71 -2.29
CA ILE A 47 -6.43 2.88 -2.24
C ILE A 47 -7.29 2.95 -3.51
N ILE A 48 -6.71 2.67 -4.70
CA ILE A 48 -7.45 2.68 -5.97
C ILE A 48 -8.67 1.74 -5.90
N GLN A 49 -8.53 0.55 -5.33
CA GLN A 49 -9.65 -0.38 -5.16
C GLN A 49 -10.78 0.18 -4.29
N GLN A 50 -10.44 0.97 -3.27
CA GLN A 50 -11.44 1.62 -2.43
C GLN A 50 -12.16 2.76 -3.16
N ILE A 51 -11.43 3.48 -4.01
CA ILE A 51 -12.02 4.50 -4.88
C ILE A 51 -12.98 3.84 -5.87
N ASP A 52 -12.60 2.73 -6.48
CA ASP A 52 -13.44 1.96 -7.40
C ASP A 52 -14.74 1.50 -6.72
N ALA A 53 -14.64 0.93 -5.51
CA ALA A 53 -15.81 0.52 -4.73
C ALA A 53 -16.75 1.70 -4.42
N LEU A 54 -16.21 2.90 -4.14
CA LEU A 54 -17.02 4.11 -3.96
C LEU A 54 -17.69 4.54 -5.27
N PHE A 55 -16.98 4.46 -6.40
CA PHE A 55 -17.54 4.75 -7.71
C PHE A 55 -18.68 3.80 -8.07
N GLU A 56 -18.53 2.50 -7.83
CA GLU A 56 -19.59 1.51 -8.05
C GLU A 56 -20.80 1.76 -7.13
N ALA A 57 -20.58 2.14 -5.88
CA ALA A 57 -21.66 2.52 -4.98
C ALA A 57 -22.43 3.75 -5.50
N VAL A 58 -21.71 4.74 -6.04
CA VAL A 58 -22.34 5.92 -6.68
C VAL A 58 -23.13 5.50 -7.92
N LYS A 59 -22.55 4.73 -8.84
CA LYS A 59 -23.24 4.24 -10.05
C LYS A 59 -24.51 3.47 -9.70
N SER A 60 -24.45 2.61 -8.69
CA SER A 60 -25.61 1.84 -8.21
C SER A 60 -26.75 2.73 -7.72
N ILE A 61 -26.46 3.88 -7.08
CA ILE A 61 -27.49 4.85 -6.65
C ILE A 61 -28.12 5.52 -7.88
N PHE A 62 -27.34 5.78 -8.91
CA PHE A 62 -27.80 6.39 -10.16
C PHE A 62 -28.35 5.39 -11.18
N GLY A 63 -28.34 4.08 -10.89
CA GLY A 63 -28.86 3.02 -11.77
C GLY A 63 -28.05 2.83 -13.06
N LEU A 64 -26.76 3.16 -13.04
CA LEU A 64 -25.81 3.06 -14.15
C LEU A 64 -24.90 1.83 -14.04
#